data_AF-A0A2D5MKL2-F1
#
_entry.id   AF-A0A2D5MKL2-F1
#
_cell.length_a   1.000
_cell.length_b   1.000
_cell.length_c   1.000
_cell.angle_alpha   90.00
_cell.angle_beta   90.00
_cell.angle_gamma   90.00
#
_symmetry.space_group_name_H-M   'P 1'
#
loop_
_entity.id
_entity.type
_entity.pdbx_description
1 polymer ?
#
loop_
_entity_poly.entity_id
_entity_poly.type
_entity_poly.pdbx_seq_one_letter_code
_entity_poly.pdbx_strand_id
1 'polypeptide(L)'
;MARNLYFSDQVKSEHELYENIVIESLKIYGQDVYYIPRDLVNEDTIFGDDAESSFNSAYKVEMYIDNIEGFEGEGDLFTRFGVEIRDEATFVVARRRWSQTVSRYDNEITGERPREGDLIYLPLTNKAFQITHVEHEIPFYQIGNVNVYKLRAHLFEYTGEDLDTGVAAIDDIEKDYAYQYVLTLDSDSIATERGQTASMTLSDGVIVTGEVLSYSDSSNLLSLIHVGASDGKYHNFVSGRKITITGRGNTLGGAPIDSDLTVLAVAQENNISQNEQNEFFSSESDDFLDFSEDNPFGDPENN
;
A
#
# COMPACT_ATOMS: atom_id res chain seq x y z
N MET A 1 18.10 -25.06 33.37
CA MET A 1 18.08 -24.02 34.42
C MET A 1 17.07 -24.44 35.48
N ALA A 2 17.27 -24.08 36.75
CA ALA A 2 16.26 -24.31 37.78
C ALA A 2 15.03 -23.43 37.47
N ARG A 3 13.87 -24.05 37.34
CA ARG A 3 12.61 -23.33 37.14
C ARG A 3 11.88 -23.17 38.46
N ASN A 4 11.00 -22.19 38.51
CA ASN A 4 10.08 -22.06 39.61
C ASN A 4 9.20 -23.34 39.68
N LEU A 5 9.03 -23.87 40.89
CA LEU A 5 8.29 -25.10 41.19
C LEU A 5 6.86 -25.10 40.61
N TYR A 6 6.28 -23.91 40.42
CA TYR A 6 4.92 -23.73 39.92
C TYR A 6 4.80 -23.70 38.39
N PHE A 7 5.88 -24.00 37.64
CA PHE A 7 5.86 -24.07 36.17
C PHE A 7 6.52 -25.36 35.68
N SER A 8 5.69 -26.23 35.10
CA SER A 8 5.99 -27.54 34.53
C SER A 8 5.62 -27.57 33.04
N ASP A 9 6.51 -28.12 32.22
CA ASP A 9 6.31 -28.25 30.75
C ASP A 9 5.26 -29.29 30.35
N GLN A 10 4.76 -30.08 31.31
CA GLN A 10 3.87 -31.22 31.05
C GLN A 10 2.40 -30.90 31.31
N VAL A 11 2.10 -29.75 31.94
CA VAL A 11 0.75 -29.43 32.42
C VAL A 11 0.10 -28.40 31.51
N LYS A 12 -0.93 -28.83 30.77
CA LYS A 12 -1.65 -27.97 29.81
C LYS A 12 -2.21 -26.69 30.44
N SER A 13 -2.76 -26.77 31.65
CA SER A 13 -3.31 -25.59 32.34
C SER A 13 -2.26 -24.54 32.68
N GLU A 14 -1.00 -24.94 32.90
CA GLU A 14 0.09 -24.00 33.16
C GLU A 14 0.56 -23.32 31.86
N HIS A 15 0.56 -24.05 30.74
CA HIS A 15 0.81 -23.47 29.42
C HIS A 15 -0.26 -22.44 29.05
N GLU A 16 -1.53 -22.76 29.31
CA GLU A 16 -2.66 -21.84 29.08
C GLU A 16 -2.56 -20.60 29.98
N LEU A 17 -2.18 -20.76 31.26
CA LEU A 17 -1.95 -19.62 32.16
C LEU A 17 -0.83 -18.71 31.65
N TYR A 18 0.30 -19.29 31.24
CA TYR A 18 1.41 -18.53 30.67
C TYR A 18 1.00 -17.79 29.40
N GLU A 19 0.26 -18.45 28.50
CA GLU A 19 -0.26 -17.82 27.28
C GLU A 19 -1.27 -16.69 27.57
N ASN A 20 -2.12 -16.85 28.59
CA ASN A 20 -3.02 -15.79 29.05
C ASN A 20 -2.25 -14.57 29.58
N ILE A 21 -1.20 -14.78 30.36
CA ILE A 21 -0.35 -13.68 30.87
C ILE A 21 0.34 -12.95 29.72
N VAL A 22 0.88 -13.68 28.73
CA VAL A 22 1.50 -13.08 27.54
C VAL A 22 0.48 -12.22 26.78
N ILE A 23 -0.72 -12.75 26.53
CA ILE A 23 -1.77 -11.98 25.85
C ILE A 23 -2.17 -10.75 26.64
N GLU A 24 -2.29 -10.85 27.97
CA GLU A 24 -2.62 -9.69 28.79
C GLU A 24 -1.50 -8.64 28.76
N SER A 25 -0.23 -9.06 28.78
CA SER A 25 0.89 -8.13 28.65
C SER A 25 0.90 -7.39 27.30
N LEU A 26 0.59 -8.10 26.21
CA LEU A 26 0.48 -7.49 24.89
C LEU A 26 -0.71 -6.54 24.78
N LYS A 27 -1.80 -6.78 25.52
CA LYS A 27 -2.93 -5.84 25.56
C LYS A 27 -2.62 -4.57 26.36
N ILE A 28 -1.79 -4.67 27.39
CA ILE A 28 -1.42 -3.52 28.22
C ILE A 28 -0.43 -2.61 27.49
N TYR A 29 0.55 -3.20 26.80
CA TYR A 29 1.65 -2.45 26.17
C TYR A 29 1.54 -2.32 24.66
N GLY A 30 0.71 -3.15 24.02
CA GLY A 30 0.44 -3.07 22.60
C GLY A 30 -0.59 -2.02 22.26
N GLN A 31 -0.81 -1.87 20.96
CA GLN A 31 -1.76 -0.94 20.38
C GLN A 31 -2.58 -1.63 19.30
N ASP A 32 -3.76 -1.06 19.03
CA ASP A 32 -4.63 -1.51 17.94
C ASP A 32 -4.03 -1.07 16.60
N VAL A 33 -3.73 -2.04 15.74
CA VAL A 33 -3.23 -1.82 14.38
C VAL A 33 -4.18 -2.47 13.38
N TYR A 34 -4.11 -2.06 12.11
CA TYR A 34 -4.80 -2.78 11.04
C TYR A 34 -3.82 -3.74 10.38
N TYR A 35 -4.19 -5.01 10.36
CA TYR A 35 -3.55 -6.04 9.56
C TYR A 35 -4.28 -6.15 8.22
N ILE A 36 -3.54 -6.07 7.13
CA ILE A 36 -4.07 -5.98 5.78
C ILE A 36 -3.44 -7.15 4.98
N PRO A 37 -4.18 -8.23 4.72
CA PRO A 37 -3.65 -9.34 3.93
C PRO A 37 -3.45 -8.93 2.47
N ARG A 38 -2.34 -9.38 1.88
CA ARG A 38 -2.08 -9.23 0.44
C ARG A 38 -2.88 -10.28 -0.33
N ASP A 39 -3.62 -9.82 -1.32
CA ASP A 39 -4.18 -10.67 -2.36
C ASP A 39 -3.24 -10.66 -3.57
N LEU A 40 -2.79 -11.85 -3.96
CA LEU A 40 -1.92 -12.05 -5.11
C LEU A 40 -2.79 -12.26 -6.35
N VAL A 41 -2.85 -11.26 -7.23
CA VAL A 41 -3.59 -11.34 -8.50
C VAL A 41 -2.61 -11.67 -9.62
N ASN A 42 -2.74 -12.86 -10.22
CA ASN A 42 -1.97 -13.30 -11.40
C ASN A 42 -0.44 -13.38 -11.23
N GLU A 43 0.06 -14.25 -10.34
CA GLU A 43 1.48 -14.63 -10.38
C GLU A 43 1.82 -15.37 -11.70
N ASP A 44 2.45 -14.68 -12.65
CA ASP A 44 3.09 -15.37 -13.78
C ASP A 44 4.42 -15.99 -13.31
N THR A 45 4.29 -17.18 -12.75
CA THR A 45 5.43 -17.99 -12.27
C THR A 45 6.44 -18.37 -13.37
N ILE A 46 6.14 -18.15 -14.66
CA ILE A 46 6.99 -18.57 -15.79
C ILE A 46 7.91 -17.43 -16.23
N PHE A 47 7.42 -16.18 -16.25
CA PHE A 47 8.21 -15.02 -16.67
C PHE A 47 8.73 -14.16 -15.51
N GLY A 48 8.21 -14.36 -14.30
CA GLY A 48 8.67 -13.63 -13.12
C GLY A 48 8.35 -12.14 -13.18
N ASP A 49 7.32 -11.76 -13.94
CA ASP A 49 6.71 -10.43 -13.79
C ASP A 49 6.14 -10.31 -12.39
N ASP A 50 6.36 -9.16 -11.76
CA ASP A 50 5.81 -8.89 -10.43
C ASP A 50 4.30 -8.69 -10.57
N ALA A 51 3.55 -9.56 -9.89
CA ALA A 51 2.10 -9.40 -9.80
C ALA A 51 1.81 -8.18 -8.94
N GLU A 52 1.15 -7.18 -9.52
CA GLU A 52 0.65 -6.02 -8.81
C GLU A 52 -0.16 -6.48 -7.60
N SER A 53 0.17 -5.97 -6.42
CA SER A 53 -0.45 -6.40 -5.17
C SER A 53 -1.78 -5.70 -5.01
N SER A 54 -2.83 -6.43 -4.64
CA SER A 54 -4.10 -5.83 -4.22
C SER A 54 -4.37 -6.10 -2.74
N PHE A 55 -5.04 -5.17 -2.07
CA PHE A 55 -5.35 -5.22 -0.65
C PHE A 55 -6.83 -4.84 -0.44
N ASN A 56 -7.69 -5.85 -0.34
CA ASN A 56 -9.15 -5.66 -0.36
C ASN A 56 -9.80 -5.63 1.04
N SER A 57 -9.02 -5.89 2.09
CA SER A 57 -9.56 -5.98 3.46
C SER A 57 -8.58 -5.53 4.53
N ALA A 58 -9.12 -5.04 5.65
CA ALA A 58 -8.34 -4.66 6.82
C ALA A 58 -8.96 -5.20 8.12
N TYR A 59 -8.13 -5.79 8.97
CA TYR A 59 -8.53 -6.39 10.24
C TYR A 59 -7.84 -5.72 11.41
N LYS A 60 -8.62 -5.25 12.39
CA LYS A 60 -8.05 -4.69 13.61
C LYS A 60 -7.48 -5.80 14.51
N VAL A 61 -6.19 -5.71 14.82
CA VAL A 61 -5.46 -6.66 15.66
C VAL A 61 -4.60 -5.90 16.66
N GLU A 62 -4.49 -6.40 17.88
CA GLU A 62 -3.59 -5.84 18.89
C GLU A 62 -2.17 -6.36 18.68
N MET A 63 -1.22 -5.45 18.46
CA MET A 63 0.20 -5.76 18.31
C MET A 63 1.06 -4.89 19.21
N TYR A 64 2.12 -5.49 19.76
CA TYR A 64 3.15 -4.75 20.48
C TYR A 64 4.29 -4.39 19.53
N ILE A 65 4.77 -3.15 19.58
CA ILE A 65 5.95 -2.73 18.83
C ILE A 65 7.17 -2.96 19.71
N ASP A 66 7.99 -3.92 19.31
CA ASP A 66 9.29 -4.22 19.89
C ASP A 66 10.33 -3.39 19.14
N ASN A 67 10.45 -2.10 19.45
CA ASN A 67 11.51 -1.27 18.90
C ASN A 67 12.79 -1.51 19.71
N ILE A 68 13.80 -2.14 19.09
CA ILE A 68 15.10 -2.44 19.72
C ILE A 68 15.92 -1.12 19.75
N GLU A 69 15.46 -0.14 20.51
CA GLU A 69 16.21 1.09 20.83
C GLU A 69 16.96 0.95 22.16
N GLY A 70 17.45 -0.26 22.44
CA GLY A 70 17.93 -0.60 23.77
C GLY A 70 18.99 -1.67 23.78
N PHE A 71 20.06 -1.53 22.99
CA PHE A 71 21.43 -1.87 23.42
C PHE A 71 22.46 -1.27 22.45
N GLU A 72 23.49 -0.68 23.05
CA GLU A 72 24.59 0.10 22.46
C GLU A 72 25.29 -0.54 21.23
N GLY A 73 25.47 0.27 20.19
CA GLY A 73 26.81 0.52 19.62
C GLY A 73 27.47 -0.57 18.77
N GLU A 74 26.96 -0.82 17.57
CA GLU A 74 27.76 -1.15 16.37
C GLU A 74 26.82 -1.01 15.17
N GLY A 75 26.81 0.12 14.47
CA GLY A 75 27.74 0.29 13.37
C GLY A 75 26.96 0.12 12.08
N ASP A 76 26.33 1.21 11.64
CA ASP A 76 26.55 1.71 10.29
C ASP A 76 26.68 0.60 9.24
N LEU A 77 25.56 -0.01 8.87
CA LEU A 77 25.50 -0.88 7.72
C LEU A 77 25.48 0.01 6.47
N PHE A 78 26.63 0.61 6.17
CA PHE A 78 26.96 1.12 4.84
C PHE A 78 26.79 -0.04 3.83
N THR A 79 25.59 -0.18 3.30
CA THR A 79 25.37 -0.80 1.99
C THR A 79 26.20 0.01 1.00
N ARG A 80 27.08 -0.66 0.25
CA ARG A 80 28.05 -0.02 -0.65
C ARG A 80 27.43 0.69 -1.88
N PHE A 81 26.15 1.06 -1.82
CA PHE A 81 25.39 1.76 -2.85
C PHE A 81 24.28 2.61 -2.20
N GLY A 82 24.65 3.76 -1.64
CA GLY A 82 23.69 4.72 -1.08
C GLY A 82 23.15 4.34 0.30
N VAL A 83 23.10 5.32 1.19
CA VAL A 83 22.46 5.20 2.50
C VAL A 83 20.95 5.28 2.28
N GLU A 84 20.29 4.14 2.28
CA GLU A 84 18.82 4.07 2.38
C GLU A 84 18.50 3.72 3.83
N ILE A 85 18.04 4.72 4.61
CA ILE A 85 17.55 4.49 5.96
C ILE A 85 16.10 4.05 5.82
N ARG A 86 15.86 2.74 5.81
CA ARG A 86 14.50 2.20 5.90
C ARG A 86 14.07 2.19 7.37
N ASP A 87 12.93 2.80 7.66
CA ASP A 87 12.29 2.69 8.97
C ASP A 87 11.87 1.22 9.16
N GLU A 88 12.63 0.46 9.94
CA GLU A 88 12.30 -0.93 10.32
C GLU A 88 11.59 -0.97 11.68
N ALA A 89 10.60 -1.86 11.81
CA ALA A 89 9.90 -2.11 13.06
C ALA A 89 9.63 -3.61 13.24
N THR A 90 9.70 -4.07 14.49
CA THR A 90 9.28 -5.44 14.85
C THR A 90 7.94 -5.40 15.56
N PHE A 91 6.94 -6.07 15.00
CA PHE A 91 5.63 -6.22 15.60
C PHE A 91 5.49 -7.60 16.24
N VAL A 92 4.91 -7.66 17.43
CA VAL A 92 4.71 -8.90 18.19
C VAL A 92 3.23 -9.13 18.40
N VAL A 93 2.74 -10.28 17.95
CA VAL A 93 1.34 -10.69 18.10
C VAL A 93 1.24 -12.06 18.74
N ALA A 94 0.29 -12.25 19.65
CA ALA A 94 0.06 -13.56 20.26
C ALA A 94 -0.59 -14.55 19.27
N ARG A 95 -0.08 -15.78 19.21
CA ARG A 95 -0.58 -16.82 18.28
C ARG A 95 -2.04 -17.19 18.51
N ARG A 96 -2.46 -17.34 19.76
CA ARG A 96 -3.88 -17.61 20.06
C ARG A 96 -4.78 -16.42 19.76
N ARG A 97 -4.31 -15.18 19.92
CA ARG A 97 -5.07 -14.00 19.52
C ARG A 97 -5.24 -13.97 18.00
N TRP A 98 -4.16 -14.20 17.27
CA TRP A 98 -4.18 -14.35 15.82
C TRP A 98 -5.18 -15.42 15.37
N SER A 99 -5.09 -16.63 15.91
CA SER A 99 -6.00 -17.73 15.58
C SER A 99 -7.47 -17.38 15.84
N GLN A 100 -7.79 -16.66 16.93
CA GLN A 100 -9.15 -16.17 17.19
C GLN A 100 -9.63 -15.12 16.19
N THR A 101 -8.74 -14.29 15.65
CA THR A 101 -9.08 -13.32 14.60
C THR A 101 -9.35 -14.03 13.29
N VAL A 102 -8.47 -14.96 12.89
CA VAL A 102 -8.60 -15.75 11.65
C VAL A 102 -9.81 -16.69 11.67
N SER A 103 -10.17 -17.24 12.83
CA SER A 103 -11.28 -18.21 12.95
C SER A 103 -12.67 -17.57 12.90
N ARG A 104 -12.78 -16.27 12.63
CA ARG A 104 -14.07 -15.61 12.44
C ARG A 104 -14.64 -16.02 11.08
N TYR A 105 -15.95 -16.25 11.02
CA TYR A 105 -16.65 -16.78 9.83
C TYR A 105 -16.57 -15.89 8.58
N ASP A 106 -16.04 -14.68 8.68
CA ASP A 106 -15.96 -13.68 7.62
C ASP A 106 -14.55 -13.08 7.63
N ASN A 107 -13.58 -13.86 7.19
CA ASN A 107 -12.18 -13.47 7.17
C ASN A 107 -11.50 -14.02 5.91
N GLU A 108 -10.84 -13.14 5.16
CA GLU A 108 -10.08 -13.46 3.94
C GLU A 108 -8.68 -14.00 4.28
N ILE A 109 -8.27 -13.96 5.55
CA ILE A 109 -7.02 -14.54 6.00
C ILE A 109 -7.05 -16.07 5.85
N THR A 110 -6.33 -16.58 4.86
CA THR A 110 -6.26 -18.03 4.56
C THR A 110 -5.11 -18.76 5.29
N GLY A 111 -4.36 -18.09 6.17
CA GLY A 111 -3.16 -18.62 6.82
C GLY A 111 -3.26 -18.83 8.35
N GLU A 112 -2.56 -19.84 8.87
CA GLU A 112 -2.45 -20.10 10.32
C GLU A 112 -1.54 -19.09 11.06
N ARG A 113 -0.78 -18.29 10.30
CA ARG A 113 0.12 -17.24 10.76
C ARG A 113 0.05 -16.04 9.82
N PRO A 114 0.50 -14.85 10.28
CA PRO A 114 0.78 -13.73 9.38
C PRO A 114 1.73 -14.15 8.26
N ARG A 115 1.58 -13.53 7.07
CA ARG A 115 2.39 -13.82 5.89
C ARG A 115 3.34 -12.68 5.58
N GLU A 116 4.46 -13.05 4.97
CA GLU A 116 5.36 -12.11 4.32
C GLU A 116 4.63 -11.42 3.15
N GLY A 117 4.84 -10.12 2.98
CA GLY A 117 4.19 -9.28 1.97
C GLY A 117 2.90 -8.58 2.45
N ASP A 118 2.29 -9.04 3.54
CA ASP A 118 1.11 -8.39 4.12
C ASP A 118 1.49 -7.05 4.80
N LEU A 119 0.53 -6.13 4.92
CA LEU A 119 0.75 -4.80 5.49
C LEU A 119 0.22 -4.68 6.92
N ILE A 120 0.89 -3.86 7.71
CA ILE A 120 0.47 -3.42 9.04
C ILE A 120 0.36 -1.90 9.02
N TYR A 121 -0.86 -1.38 9.17
CA TYR A 121 -1.09 0.07 9.25
C TYR A 121 -1.22 0.53 10.71
N LEU A 122 -0.47 1.57 11.05
CA LEU A 122 -0.45 2.22 12.36
C LEU A 122 -1.31 3.49 12.36
N PRO A 123 -2.50 3.48 12.99
CA PRO A 123 -3.38 4.65 13.02
C PRO A 123 -2.79 5.85 13.76
N LEU A 124 -1.87 5.63 14.70
CA LEU A 124 -1.26 6.70 15.49
C LEU A 124 -0.31 7.57 14.66
N THR A 125 0.39 6.96 13.69
CA THR A 125 1.43 7.61 12.90
C THR A 125 1.06 7.75 11.42
N ASN A 126 -0.08 7.18 11.01
CA ASN A 126 -0.52 7.06 9.61
C ASN A 126 0.55 6.44 8.71
N LYS A 127 1.29 5.46 9.23
CA LYS A 127 2.33 4.73 8.48
C LYS A 127 1.90 3.29 8.26
N ALA A 128 2.09 2.78 7.05
CA ALA A 128 1.97 1.37 6.71
C ALA A 128 3.36 0.71 6.72
N PHE A 129 3.44 -0.55 7.16
CA PHE A 129 4.66 -1.35 7.19
C PHE A 129 4.44 -2.68 6.48
N GLN A 130 5.33 -3.06 5.58
CA GLN A 130 5.28 -4.35 4.90
C GLN A 130 6.06 -5.40 5.66
N ILE A 131 5.43 -6.54 5.93
CA ILE A 131 6.05 -7.67 6.63
C ILE A 131 7.07 -8.34 5.72
N THR A 132 8.33 -8.29 6.12
CA THR A 132 9.45 -8.94 5.40
C THR A 132 9.65 -10.37 5.86
N HIS A 133 9.48 -10.63 7.15
CA HIS A 133 9.79 -11.92 7.74
C HIS A 133 8.94 -12.19 8.99
N VAL A 134 8.42 -13.41 9.07
CA VAL A 134 7.64 -13.89 10.21
C VAL A 134 8.43 -14.95 10.98
N GLU A 135 9.03 -14.51 12.09
CA GLU A 135 9.67 -15.44 13.03
C GLU A 135 8.59 -16.18 13.80
N HIS A 136 8.55 -17.50 13.59
CA HIS A 136 7.61 -18.41 14.25
C HIS A 136 8.32 -19.50 15.08
N GLU A 137 9.65 -19.60 14.98
CA GLU A 137 10.47 -20.56 15.73
C GLU A 137 11.78 -19.92 16.18
N ILE A 138 12.07 -19.96 17.49
CA ILE A 138 13.41 -19.67 18.02
C ILE A 138 13.91 -20.94 18.70
N PRO A 139 15.08 -21.48 18.33
CA PRO A 139 15.49 -22.87 18.63
C PRO A 139 15.78 -23.21 20.11
N PHE A 140 15.48 -22.35 21.08
CA PHE A 140 15.93 -22.56 22.47
C PHE A 140 14.94 -22.15 23.57
N TYR A 141 13.63 -22.32 23.36
CA TYR A 141 12.70 -22.15 24.47
C TYR A 141 12.69 -23.37 25.40
N GLN A 142 12.78 -23.06 26.68
CA GLN A 142 12.63 -24.02 27.76
C GLN A 142 11.20 -24.59 27.79
N ILE A 143 10.19 -23.76 27.51
CA ILE A 143 8.81 -24.20 27.27
C ILE A 143 8.67 -24.44 25.76
N GLY A 144 8.32 -25.66 25.37
CA GLY A 144 8.40 -26.14 23.97
C GLY A 144 7.46 -25.49 22.94
N ASN A 145 6.87 -24.34 23.23
CA ASN A 145 6.05 -23.61 22.26
C ASN A 145 6.27 -22.10 22.35
N VAL A 146 6.44 -21.46 21.20
CA VAL A 146 6.44 -20.01 21.08
C VAL A 146 4.99 -19.54 21.12
N ASN A 147 4.66 -18.61 22.02
CA ASN A 147 3.30 -18.07 22.17
C ASN A 147 3.03 -16.82 21.34
N VAL A 148 4.05 -16.32 20.64
CA VAL A 148 4.00 -15.09 19.84
C VAL A 148 4.58 -15.32 18.45
N TYR A 149 4.11 -14.55 17.48
CA TYR A 149 4.79 -14.32 16.21
C TYR A 149 5.52 -12.99 16.30
N LYS A 150 6.78 -12.94 15.82
CA LYS A 150 7.50 -11.68 15.62
C LYS A 150 7.56 -11.38 14.12
N LEU A 151 7.05 -10.23 13.74
CA LEU A 151 6.91 -9.77 12.38
C LEU A 151 7.93 -8.65 12.18
N ARG A 152 9.00 -8.92 11.42
CA ARG A 152 9.92 -7.88 11.00
C ARG A 152 9.32 -7.19 9.79
N ALA A 153 9.18 -5.88 9.84
CA ALA A 153 8.58 -5.10 8.78
C ALA A 153 9.39 -3.84 8.51
N HIS A 154 9.31 -3.35 7.28
CA HIS A 154 9.87 -2.05 6.89
C HIS A 154 8.73 -1.13 6.47
N LEU A 155 8.96 0.17 6.45
CA LEU A 155 7.99 1.15 5.93
C LEU A 155 7.55 0.74 4.51
N PHE A 156 6.24 0.70 4.30
CA PHE A 156 5.66 0.41 3.00
C PHE A 156 5.82 1.62 2.08
N GLU A 157 6.29 1.36 0.87
CA GLU A 157 6.40 2.34 -0.20
C GLU A 157 5.37 1.98 -1.27
N TYR A 158 4.52 2.93 -1.61
CA TYR A 158 3.52 2.76 -2.64
C TYR A 158 4.18 2.76 -4.03
N THR A 159 3.95 1.70 -4.80
CA THR A 159 4.50 1.50 -6.16
C THR A 159 3.43 1.28 -7.23
N GLY A 160 2.14 1.35 -6.86
CA GLY A 160 1.01 1.11 -7.75
C GLY A 160 0.08 -0.02 -7.27
N GLU A 161 0.20 -0.45 -6.02
CA GLU A 161 -0.69 -1.43 -5.42
C GLU A 161 -2.13 -0.91 -5.36
N ASP A 162 -3.10 -1.82 -5.42
CA ASP A 162 -4.52 -1.52 -5.30
C ASP A 162 -4.96 -1.62 -3.83
N LEU A 163 -5.41 -0.51 -3.24
CA LEU A 163 -5.76 -0.36 -1.82
C LEU A 163 -7.26 -0.04 -1.64
N ASP A 164 -8.08 -1.08 -1.69
CA ASP A 164 -9.53 -1.03 -1.48
C ASP A 164 -9.94 -1.71 -0.15
N THR A 165 -9.34 -1.29 0.97
CA THR A 165 -9.53 -1.95 2.28
C THR A 165 -10.83 -1.57 2.98
N GLY A 166 -11.48 -0.48 2.54
CA GLY A 166 -12.65 0.13 3.18
C GLY A 166 -12.31 0.98 4.41
N VAL A 167 -11.01 1.19 4.69
CA VAL A 167 -10.52 2.10 5.73
C VAL A 167 -9.94 3.32 5.03
N ALA A 168 -10.69 4.44 5.09
CA ALA A 168 -10.34 5.68 4.38
C ALA A 168 -8.87 6.10 4.51
N ALA A 169 -8.27 5.99 5.70
CA ALA A 169 -6.88 6.41 5.90
C ALA A 169 -5.84 5.49 5.23
N ILE A 170 -6.16 4.23 4.98
CA ILE A 170 -5.32 3.30 4.22
C ILE A 170 -5.57 3.55 2.73
N ASP A 171 -6.83 3.60 2.32
CA ASP A 171 -7.19 3.77 0.93
C ASP A 171 -6.68 5.15 0.42
N ASP A 172 -6.70 6.21 1.24
CA ASP A 172 -6.18 7.54 0.88
C ASP A 172 -4.67 7.55 0.52
N ILE A 173 -3.90 6.48 0.80
CA ILE A 173 -2.51 6.36 0.35
C ILE A 173 -2.41 6.48 -1.18
N GLU A 174 -3.33 5.85 -1.92
CA GLU A 174 -3.34 5.95 -3.39
C GLU A 174 -3.61 7.38 -3.84
N LYS A 175 -4.45 8.11 -3.11
CA LYS A 175 -4.76 9.50 -3.45
C LYS A 175 -3.53 10.40 -3.34
N ASP A 176 -2.68 10.14 -2.36
CA ASP A 176 -1.51 10.96 -2.10
C ASP A 176 -0.36 10.64 -3.06
N TYR A 177 -0.19 9.36 -3.45
CA TYR A 177 1.00 8.90 -4.18
C TYR A 177 0.75 8.40 -5.61
N ALA A 178 -0.49 8.05 -5.98
CA ALA A 178 -0.77 7.55 -7.32
C ALA A 178 -0.76 8.66 -8.38
N TYR A 179 -0.44 8.27 -9.60
CA TYR A 179 -0.60 9.10 -10.78
C TYR A 179 -2.07 9.18 -11.17
N GLN A 180 -2.63 10.39 -11.24
CA GLN A 180 -4.07 10.59 -11.44
C GLN A 180 -4.39 11.20 -12.80
N TYR A 181 -5.46 10.68 -13.41
CA TYR A 181 -6.15 11.33 -14.53
C TYR A 181 -7.38 12.04 -14.00
N VAL A 182 -7.44 13.35 -14.13
CA VAL A 182 -8.58 14.16 -13.69
C VAL A 182 -9.42 14.52 -14.90
N LEU A 183 -10.62 13.96 -14.97
CA LEU A 183 -11.59 14.20 -16.04
C LEU A 183 -12.62 15.23 -15.58
N THR A 184 -12.87 16.26 -16.39
CA THR A 184 -14.00 17.17 -16.20
C THR A 184 -15.20 16.65 -16.98
N LEU A 185 -16.31 16.39 -16.29
CA LEU A 185 -17.53 15.84 -16.89
C LEU A 185 -18.56 16.95 -17.20
N ASP A 186 -19.47 16.67 -18.13
CA ASP A 186 -20.51 17.59 -18.59
C ASP A 186 -21.67 17.78 -17.61
N SER A 187 -21.93 16.79 -16.76
CA SER A 187 -22.94 16.84 -15.71
C SER A 187 -22.48 16.14 -14.44
N ASP A 188 -23.30 16.30 -13.40
CA ASP A 188 -23.13 15.60 -12.15
C ASP A 188 -23.45 14.10 -12.29
N SER A 189 -22.85 13.29 -11.42
CA SER A 189 -23.16 11.87 -11.23
C SER A 189 -23.56 11.64 -9.79
N ILE A 190 -24.66 10.92 -9.58
CA ILE A 190 -25.21 10.62 -8.25
C ILE A 190 -24.80 9.22 -7.75
N ALA A 191 -24.16 8.42 -8.60
CA ALA A 191 -23.86 7.01 -8.34
C ALA A 191 -22.37 6.66 -8.49
N THR A 192 -21.51 7.66 -8.72
CA THR A 192 -20.06 7.45 -8.76
C THR A 192 -19.52 7.27 -7.36
N GLU A 193 -18.85 6.16 -7.13
CA GLU A 193 -18.17 5.83 -5.88
C GLU A 193 -16.75 5.36 -6.17
N ARG A 194 -15.88 5.39 -5.16
CA ARG A 194 -14.51 4.87 -5.23
C ARG A 194 -14.50 3.37 -5.56
N GLY A 195 -13.46 2.90 -6.24
CA GLY A 195 -13.28 1.48 -6.64
C GLY A 195 -14.11 1.06 -7.85
N GLN A 196 -14.99 1.94 -8.36
CA GLN A 196 -15.72 1.69 -9.61
C GLN A 196 -14.79 1.78 -10.82
N THR A 197 -15.12 1.09 -11.91
CA THR A 197 -14.30 1.14 -13.13
C THR A 197 -14.89 2.09 -14.17
N ALA A 198 -14.12 3.11 -14.55
CA ALA A 198 -14.40 4.01 -15.64
C ALA A 198 -13.84 3.48 -16.96
N SER A 199 -14.61 3.58 -18.04
CA SER A 199 -14.21 3.07 -19.36
C SER A 199 -14.59 4.03 -20.49
N MET A 200 -13.70 4.20 -21.46
CA MET A 200 -13.91 5.03 -22.65
C MET A 200 -13.46 4.27 -23.90
N THR A 201 -14.31 4.23 -24.92
CA THR A 201 -13.92 3.70 -26.24
C THR A 201 -13.37 4.80 -27.14
N LEU A 202 -12.14 4.64 -27.64
CA LEU A 202 -11.45 5.54 -28.56
C LEU A 202 -11.89 5.33 -30.02
N SER A 203 -11.39 6.16 -30.96
CA SER A 203 -11.82 6.15 -32.38
C SER A 203 -11.39 4.91 -33.13
N ASP A 204 -10.27 4.33 -32.72
CA ASP A 204 -9.70 3.10 -33.24
C ASP A 204 -10.36 1.85 -32.63
N GLY A 205 -11.29 2.02 -31.70
CA GLY A 205 -11.99 0.94 -30.99
C GLY A 205 -11.27 0.45 -29.74
N VAL A 206 -10.11 1.01 -29.37
CA VAL A 206 -9.43 0.69 -28.12
C VAL A 206 -10.25 1.18 -26.94
N ILE A 207 -10.34 0.37 -25.87
CA ILE A 207 -11.02 0.74 -24.63
C ILE A 207 -9.95 1.13 -23.61
N VAL A 208 -9.97 2.38 -23.17
CA VAL A 208 -9.18 2.87 -22.04
C VAL A 208 -10.01 2.71 -20.78
N THR A 209 -9.43 2.11 -19.75
CA THR A 209 -10.06 1.87 -18.45
C THR A 209 -9.25 2.51 -17.34
N GLY A 210 -9.91 2.97 -16.29
CA GLY A 210 -9.27 3.43 -15.06
C GLY A 210 -10.19 3.18 -13.88
N GLU A 211 -9.61 3.08 -12.70
CA GLU A 211 -10.35 2.92 -11.46
C GLU A 211 -10.68 4.30 -10.87
N VAL A 212 -11.87 4.45 -10.31
CA VAL A 212 -12.33 5.70 -9.71
C VAL A 212 -11.70 5.87 -8.34
N LEU A 213 -10.78 6.84 -8.22
CA LEU A 213 -10.21 7.24 -6.94
C LEU A 213 -11.15 8.17 -6.18
N SER A 214 -11.70 9.19 -6.85
CA SER A 214 -12.64 10.12 -6.24
C SER A 214 -13.51 10.84 -7.27
N TYR A 215 -14.66 11.33 -6.80
CA TYR A 215 -15.59 12.12 -7.60
C TYR A 215 -16.15 13.30 -6.80
N SER A 216 -16.28 14.45 -7.45
CA SER A 216 -16.86 15.66 -6.87
C SER A 216 -18.07 16.13 -7.68
N ASP A 217 -19.25 16.10 -7.06
CA ASP A 217 -20.52 16.56 -7.62
C ASP A 217 -20.57 18.08 -7.86
N SER A 218 -19.88 18.86 -7.03
CA SER A 218 -19.85 20.32 -7.13
C SER A 218 -18.93 20.85 -8.23
N SER A 219 -17.91 20.08 -8.61
CA SER A 219 -16.91 20.47 -9.62
C SER A 219 -16.95 19.61 -10.89
N ASN A 220 -17.77 18.54 -10.90
CA ASN A 220 -17.84 17.52 -11.95
C ASN A 220 -16.46 16.96 -12.31
N LEU A 221 -15.58 16.82 -11.32
CA LEU A 221 -14.25 16.26 -11.48
C LEU A 221 -14.26 14.79 -11.05
N LEU A 222 -13.74 13.95 -11.94
CA LEU A 222 -13.55 12.53 -11.74
C LEU A 222 -12.05 12.22 -11.79
N SER A 223 -11.47 11.82 -10.66
CA SER A 223 -10.08 11.38 -10.59
C SER A 223 -10.00 9.87 -10.78
N LEU A 224 -9.15 9.44 -11.69
CA LEU A 224 -8.91 8.05 -12.04
C LEU A 224 -7.46 7.64 -11.79
N ILE A 225 -7.26 6.42 -11.30
CA ILE A 225 -5.97 5.75 -11.12
C ILE A 225 -5.99 4.40 -11.84
N HIS A 226 -4.89 3.64 -11.77
CA HIS A 226 -4.74 2.31 -12.39
C HIS A 226 -5.22 2.27 -13.86
N VAL A 227 -4.77 3.27 -14.63
CA VAL A 227 -5.25 3.47 -16.01
C VAL A 227 -4.52 2.52 -16.97
N GLY A 228 -5.31 1.73 -17.69
CA GLY A 228 -4.85 0.78 -18.70
C GLY A 228 -5.68 0.82 -19.98
N ALA A 229 -5.27 0.04 -20.98
CA ALA A 229 -5.99 -0.05 -22.25
C ALA A 229 -6.11 -1.50 -22.73
N SER A 230 -7.18 -1.79 -23.47
CA SER A 230 -7.52 -3.14 -23.95
C SER A 230 -6.49 -3.77 -24.89
N ASP A 231 -5.58 -2.98 -25.46
CA ASP A 231 -4.51 -3.44 -26.35
C ASP A 231 -3.14 -3.56 -25.65
N GLY A 232 -3.10 -3.32 -24.32
CA GLY A 232 -1.89 -3.36 -23.51
C GLY A 232 -0.88 -2.25 -23.82
N LYS A 233 -1.28 -1.22 -24.59
CA LYS A 233 -0.42 -0.08 -24.91
C LYS A 233 -0.83 1.14 -24.11
N TYR A 234 0.08 2.10 -24.04
CA TYR A 234 -0.21 3.39 -23.47
C TYR A 234 -1.23 4.15 -24.34
N HIS A 235 -2.32 4.57 -23.70
CA HIS A 235 -3.36 5.43 -24.27
C HIS A 235 -3.83 6.44 -23.24
N ASN A 236 -4.33 7.57 -23.71
CA ASN A 236 -4.90 8.62 -22.87
C ASN A 236 -6.42 8.72 -23.04
N PHE A 237 -7.09 9.13 -21.98
CA PHE A 237 -8.45 9.66 -22.09
C PHE A 237 -8.47 10.90 -23.00
N VAL A 238 -9.58 11.11 -23.70
CA VAL A 238 -9.75 12.26 -24.60
C VAL A 238 -11.09 12.96 -24.37
N SER A 239 -11.14 14.27 -24.58
CA SER A 239 -12.37 15.04 -24.49
C SER A 239 -13.31 14.81 -25.68
N GLY A 240 -14.56 15.21 -25.51
CA GLY A 240 -15.64 15.05 -26.50
C GLY A 240 -16.16 13.62 -26.63
N ARG A 241 -15.76 12.71 -25.74
CA ARG A 241 -16.19 11.32 -25.72
C ARG A 241 -16.97 10.98 -24.47
N LYS A 242 -17.81 9.96 -24.59
CA LYS A 242 -18.52 9.38 -23.47
C LYS A 242 -17.59 8.52 -22.62
N ILE A 243 -17.78 8.60 -21.32
CA ILE A 243 -17.22 7.69 -20.34
C ILE A 243 -18.36 6.92 -19.67
N THR A 244 -18.18 5.61 -19.56
CA THR A 244 -19.12 4.69 -18.95
C THR A 244 -18.50 4.15 -17.67
N ILE A 245 -19.22 4.30 -16.57
CA ILE A 245 -18.76 3.89 -15.24
C ILE A 245 -19.51 2.61 -14.86
N THR A 246 -18.76 1.54 -14.66
CA THR A 246 -19.24 0.20 -14.37
C THR A 246 -19.05 -0.13 -12.89
N GLY A 247 -19.75 -1.14 -12.37
CA GLY A 247 -19.83 -1.41 -10.93
C GLY A 247 -20.94 -0.65 -10.21
N ARG A 248 -21.68 0.21 -10.93
CA ARG A 248 -22.88 0.89 -10.41
C ARG A 248 -24.11 -0.02 -10.44
N GLY A 249 -24.97 0.08 -9.43
CA GLY A 249 -26.31 -0.52 -9.49
C GLY A 249 -27.21 0.19 -10.51
N ASN A 250 -28.17 -0.50 -11.12
CA ASN A 250 -29.02 0.08 -12.18
C ASN A 250 -29.98 1.18 -11.70
N THR A 251 -30.17 1.32 -10.38
CA THR A 251 -31.11 2.27 -9.78
C THR A 251 -30.59 2.80 -8.46
N LEU A 252 -30.78 4.10 -8.20
CA LEU A 252 -30.56 4.72 -6.91
C LEU A 252 -31.87 5.35 -6.43
N GLY A 253 -32.37 4.94 -5.26
CA GLY A 253 -33.65 5.43 -4.73
C GLY A 253 -34.88 5.13 -5.61
N GLY A 254 -34.80 4.11 -6.48
CA GLY A 254 -35.88 3.73 -7.41
C GLY A 254 -35.90 4.49 -8.75
N ALA A 255 -34.96 5.41 -8.98
CA ALA A 255 -34.74 6.06 -10.27
C ALA A 255 -33.58 5.38 -11.03
N PRO A 256 -33.61 5.32 -12.37
CA PRO A 256 -32.46 4.89 -13.17
C PRO A 256 -31.26 5.81 -12.92
N ILE A 257 -30.07 5.22 -12.83
CA ILE A 257 -28.82 5.99 -12.73
C ILE A 257 -28.39 6.59 -14.08
N ASP A 258 -27.49 7.56 -14.02
CA ASP A 258 -26.78 8.13 -15.16
C ASP A 258 -26.03 7.03 -15.95
N SER A 259 -26.25 7.00 -17.26
CA SER A 259 -25.80 5.89 -18.14
C SER A 259 -24.46 6.15 -18.83
N ASP A 260 -24.19 7.40 -19.25
CA ASP A 260 -22.92 7.83 -19.82
C ASP A 260 -22.72 9.33 -19.53
N LEU A 261 -21.51 9.74 -19.18
CA LEU A 261 -21.12 11.15 -18.99
C LEU A 261 -20.18 11.57 -20.12
N THR A 262 -20.20 12.82 -20.55
CA THR A 262 -19.28 13.31 -21.59
C THR A 262 -18.07 13.97 -20.94
N VAL A 263 -16.86 13.55 -21.34
CA VAL A 263 -15.62 14.17 -20.90
C VAL A 263 -15.41 15.48 -21.65
N LEU A 264 -15.39 16.60 -20.93
CA LEU A 264 -15.15 17.94 -21.46
C LEU A 264 -13.65 18.27 -21.52
N ALA A 265 -12.89 17.83 -20.51
CA ALA A 265 -11.46 18.07 -20.41
C ALA A 265 -10.77 16.92 -19.67
N VAL A 266 -9.47 16.77 -19.92
CA VAL A 266 -8.60 15.77 -19.30
C VAL A 266 -7.37 16.50 -18.79
N ALA A 267 -7.06 16.31 -17.51
CA ALA A 267 -5.83 16.75 -16.86
C ALA A 267 -5.13 15.53 -16.25
N GLN A 268 -3.84 15.70 -15.94
CA GLN A 268 -3.02 14.69 -15.29
C GLN A 268 -2.36 15.33 -14.08
N GLU A 269 -2.41 14.65 -12.95
CA GLU A 269 -1.72 15.06 -11.72
C GLU A 269 -0.66 14.01 -11.38
N ASN A 270 0.59 14.47 -11.28
CA ASN A 270 1.70 13.64 -10.86
C ASN A 270 2.26 14.19 -9.55
N ASN A 271 1.95 13.53 -8.45
CA ASN A 271 2.44 13.91 -7.12
C ASN A 271 3.78 13.25 -6.77
N ILE A 272 4.28 12.32 -7.61
CA ILE A 272 5.53 11.58 -7.38
C ILE A 272 6.73 12.53 -7.32
N SER A 273 6.73 13.60 -8.13
CA SER A 273 7.84 14.55 -8.18
C SER A 273 7.90 15.53 -7.01
N GLN A 274 6.87 15.62 -6.15
CA GLN A 274 6.86 16.60 -5.06
C GLN A 274 7.88 16.28 -3.95
N ASN A 275 8.29 15.01 -3.83
CA ASN A 275 9.30 14.56 -2.86
C ASN A 275 10.68 14.30 -3.50
N GLU A 276 10.85 14.53 -4.79
CA GLU A 276 12.15 14.38 -5.46
C GLU A 276 13.10 15.51 -5.05
N GLN A 277 14.20 15.17 -4.38
CA GLN A 277 15.26 16.13 -4.00
C GLN A 277 16.17 16.49 -5.20
N ASN A 278 15.58 16.76 -6.36
CA ASN A 278 16.32 17.07 -7.59
C ASN A 278 16.63 18.57 -7.73
N GLU A 279 16.11 19.44 -6.85
CA GLU A 279 16.46 20.86 -6.82
C GLU A 279 17.98 21.08 -6.72
N PHE A 280 18.68 20.27 -5.92
CA PHE A 280 20.14 20.34 -5.75
C PHE A 280 20.92 20.09 -7.05
N PHE A 281 20.44 19.20 -7.91
CA PHE A 281 21.10 18.94 -9.20
C PHE A 281 20.80 20.02 -10.25
N SER A 282 19.68 20.74 -10.11
CA SER A 282 19.33 21.83 -11.01
C SER A 282 20.12 23.12 -10.73
N SER A 283 20.41 23.44 -9.47
CA SER A 283 21.12 24.68 -9.11
C SER A 283 22.63 24.64 -9.38
N GLU A 284 23.28 23.48 -9.20
CA GLU A 284 24.74 23.36 -9.33
C GLU A 284 25.19 23.01 -10.76
N SER A 285 24.33 22.38 -11.57
CA SER A 285 24.65 22.07 -12.97
C SER A 285 24.66 23.32 -13.85
N ASP A 286 23.73 24.26 -13.60
CA ASP A 286 23.61 25.48 -14.40
C ASP A 286 24.74 26.50 -14.11
N ASP A 287 25.38 26.42 -12.93
CA ASP A 287 26.54 27.26 -12.57
C ASP A 287 27.89 26.61 -12.91
N PHE A 288 27.94 25.29 -13.10
CA PHE A 288 29.16 24.57 -13.48
C PHE A 288 29.46 24.64 -15.00
N LEU A 289 28.44 24.75 -15.84
CA LEU A 289 28.57 24.80 -17.29
C LEU A 289 28.11 26.15 -17.85
N ASP A 290 28.99 27.14 -17.78
CA ASP A 290 28.79 28.44 -18.44
C ASP A 290 28.99 28.32 -19.96
N PHE A 291 27.88 28.30 -20.71
CA PHE A 291 27.87 28.34 -22.18
C PHE A 291 27.72 29.76 -22.74
N SER A 292 27.90 30.80 -21.92
CA SER A 292 27.81 32.20 -22.37
C SER A 292 29.09 32.71 -23.05
N GLU A 293 30.21 31.99 -22.95
CA GLU A 293 31.44 32.34 -23.65
C GLU A 293 31.48 31.73 -25.07
N ASP A 294 31.41 32.60 -26.08
CA ASP A 294 31.66 32.23 -27.48
C ASP A 294 33.08 31.65 -27.62
N ASN A 295 33.17 30.44 -28.18
CA ASN A 295 34.43 29.73 -28.42
C ASN A 295 35.43 30.61 -29.21
N PRO A 296 36.54 31.07 -28.60
CA PRO A 296 37.48 31.96 -29.26
C PRO A 296 38.36 31.28 -30.32
N PHE A 297 38.21 29.96 -30.54
CA PHE A 297 39.07 29.16 -31.41
C PHE A 297 38.38 28.44 -32.58
N GLY A 298 37.19 28.88 -32.99
CA GLY A 298 36.69 28.56 -34.33
C GLY A 298 35.22 28.24 -34.37
N ASP A 299 34.43 29.25 -34.72
CA ASP A 299 33.11 29.05 -35.30
C ASP A 299 33.28 28.76 -36.81
N PRO A 300 32.97 27.54 -37.28
CA PRO A 300 33.09 27.16 -38.69
C PRO A 300 32.00 27.77 -39.58
N GLU A 301 31.01 28.50 -39.04
CA GLU A 301 29.95 29.12 -39.86
C GLU A 301 30.32 30.50 -40.44
N ASN A 302 31.54 30.99 -40.22
CA ASN A 302 32.05 32.24 -40.80
C ASN A 302 33.06 32.02 -41.95
N ASN A 303 32.66 31.24 -42.96
CA ASN A 303 33.30 31.23 -44.29
C ASN A 303 32.27 31.45 -45.39
#